data_AF-A0A4U9HVX0-F1
#
_entry.id   AF-A0A4U9HVX0-F1
#
_cell.length_a   1.000
_cell.length_b   1.000
_cell.length_c   1.000
_cell.angle_alpha   90.00
_cell.angle_beta   90.00
_cell.angle_gamma   90.00
#
_symmetry.space_group_name_H-M   'P 1'
#
loop_
_entity.id
_entity.type
_entity.pdbx_description
1 polymer ?
#
loop_
_entity_poly.entity_id
_entity_poly.type
_entity_poly.pdbx_seq_one_letter_code
_entity_poly.pdbx_strand_id
1 'polypeptide(L)'
;MHAVGQLKAGDKVRFVPVDIATARRLAQAQEAEIRSLQPQQLDWQPAKEASPVVLEQGQGDKRLVARLSGDTHLLLEIGDPELDLVLRFRAHALMQALEARAFEGVIDLTPGIRSLQIHYQPEALSLASLLDSVAGIWHDVCEQASLDVPSRIVWLPLSWDDPACQKAIDKYMTTVRRDAPWCPSNLEFIRRINDLANIDEVYKTVFDASYLVMGLGDVYLGAPVATPLDPRHRLVTTKYNPARTWTAENSVGIGGAYLCVYGMEGPGGYQFVGRTLQMWNRYHAVDDFGGKPWLLRFFDQIRFYPVSAEELITIRRDFPLGRYPLRIEHTTLKLAEYQQFLADEAQGIEAFRAHQQGAFNAERERWIANGQAHFDSSDVLAEEGEDAPLQPGQAGIDSPISGNLWQVNVEPGQPVREGDVLVVLESMKMEIPLLASQDGVVSQVRVQPGSSVRAGQCVVVLEKTA
;
A
#
# COMPACT_ATOMS: atom_id res chain seq x y z
N MET A 1 -5.31 6.01 -21.19
CA MET A 1 -5.71 6.39 -19.82
C MET A 1 -6.89 7.37 -19.75
N HIS A 2 -7.06 8.33 -20.67
CA HIS A 2 -8.17 9.31 -20.63
C HIS A 2 -9.57 8.69 -20.39
N ALA A 3 -9.91 7.61 -21.09
CA ALA A 3 -11.20 6.93 -20.91
C ALA A 3 -11.43 6.42 -19.47
N VAL A 4 -10.38 5.94 -18.79
CA VAL A 4 -10.47 5.51 -17.39
C VAL A 4 -10.78 6.70 -16.47
N GLY A 5 -10.25 7.89 -16.78
CA GLY A 5 -10.52 9.12 -16.03
C GLY A 5 -11.95 9.66 -16.19
N GLN A 6 -12.76 9.09 -17.07
CA GLN A 6 -14.16 9.48 -17.29
C GLN A 6 -15.17 8.50 -16.67
N LEU A 7 -14.69 7.39 -16.07
CA LEU A 7 -15.56 6.36 -15.51
C LEU A 7 -16.30 6.84 -14.26
N LYS A 8 -17.54 6.41 -14.14
CA LYS A 8 -18.42 6.62 -12.99
C LYS A 8 -18.86 5.28 -12.40
N ALA A 9 -19.29 5.29 -11.14
CA ALA A 9 -19.85 4.11 -10.50
C ALA A 9 -21.04 3.58 -11.32
N GLY A 10 -21.02 2.28 -11.63
CA GLY A 10 -22.02 1.61 -12.47
C GLY A 10 -21.68 1.52 -13.96
N ASP A 11 -20.63 2.19 -14.44
CA ASP A 11 -20.20 2.08 -15.84
C ASP A 11 -19.73 0.65 -16.18
N LYS A 12 -20.01 0.23 -17.42
CA LYS A 12 -19.55 -1.06 -17.96
C LYS A 12 -18.39 -0.82 -18.92
N VAL A 13 -17.28 -1.52 -18.70
CA VAL A 13 -16.08 -1.45 -19.54
C VAL A 13 -15.71 -2.81 -20.11
N ARG A 14 -15.04 -2.79 -21.27
CA ARG A 14 -14.43 -3.98 -21.88
C ARG A 14 -13.02 -3.64 -22.32
N PHE A 15 -12.03 -4.37 -21.81
CA PHE A 15 -10.65 -4.25 -22.29
C PHE A 15 -10.51 -4.93 -23.65
N VAL A 16 -9.79 -4.27 -24.56
CA VAL A 16 -9.52 -4.75 -25.91
C VAL A 16 -8.01 -4.93 -26.06
N PRO A 17 -7.52 -6.11 -26.48
CA PRO A 17 -6.10 -6.33 -26.69
C PRO A 17 -5.56 -5.45 -27.82
N VAL A 18 -4.42 -4.80 -27.57
CA VAL A 18 -3.71 -3.93 -28.51
C VAL A 18 -2.24 -4.33 -28.50
N ASP A 19 -1.65 -4.52 -29.69
CA ASP A 19 -0.20 -4.75 -29.80
C ASP A 19 0.60 -3.45 -29.58
N ILE A 20 1.88 -3.60 -29.24
CA ILE A 20 2.75 -2.46 -28.91
C ILE A 20 2.85 -1.49 -30.09
N ALA A 21 3.01 -1.98 -31.32
CA ALA A 21 3.13 -1.13 -32.51
C ALA A 21 1.89 -0.24 -32.70
N THR A 22 0.70 -0.80 -32.49
CA THR A 22 -0.57 -0.08 -32.57
C THR A 22 -0.73 0.90 -31.41
N ALA A 23 -0.40 0.50 -30.18
CA ALA A 23 -0.42 1.40 -29.03
C ALA A 23 0.48 2.63 -29.25
N ARG A 24 1.69 2.43 -29.80
CA ARG A 24 2.61 3.53 -30.14
C ARG A 24 2.09 4.41 -31.27
N ARG A 25 1.52 3.84 -32.33
CA ARG A 25 0.88 4.64 -33.40
C ARG A 25 -0.26 5.50 -32.83
N LEU A 26 -1.12 4.95 -31.98
CA LEU A 26 -2.21 5.68 -31.35
C LEU A 26 -1.71 6.84 -30.47
N ALA A 27 -0.65 6.61 -29.68
CA ALA A 27 -0.02 7.67 -28.89
C ALA A 27 0.58 8.77 -29.76
N GLN A 28 1.26 8.41 -30.85
CA GLN A 28 1.86 9.37 -31.79
C GLN A 28 0.81 10.19 -32.55
N ALA A 29 -0.32 9.57 -32.94
CA ALA A 29 -1.42 10.30 -33.55
C ALA A 29 -2.06 11.29 -32.57
N GLN A 30 -2.20 10.93 -31.29
CA GLN A 30 -2.67 11.87 -30.28
C GLN A 30 -1.73 13.08 -30.14
N GLU A 31 -0.42 12.86 -30.09
CA GLU A 31 0.58 13.93 -30.05
C GLU A 31 0.53 14.80 -31.32
N ALA A 32 0.37 14.19 -32.49
CA ALA A 32 0.22 14.91 -33.76
C ALA A 32 -1.09 15.71 -33.82
N GLU A 33 -2.19 15.19 -33.28
CA GLU A 33 -3.47 15.89 -33.16
C GLU A 33 -3.34 17.13 -32.26
N ILE A 34 -2.70 16.98 -31.10
CA ILE A 34 -2.45 18.11 -30.17
C ILE A 34 -1.59 19.18 -30.85
N ARG A 35 -0.53 18.77 -31.56
CA ARG A 35 0.41 19.70 -32.19
C ARG A 35 -0.19 20.43 -33.39
N SER A 36 -0.94 19.72 -34.23
CA SER A 36 -1.53 20.27 -35.44
C SER A 36 -2.89 20.95 -35.19
N LEU A 37 -3.52 20.64 -34.05
CA LEU A 37 -4.93 20.94 -33.76
C LEU A 37 -5.88 20.41 -34.85
N GLN A 38 -5.47 19.36 -35.55
CA GLN A 38 -6.26 18.69 -36.59
C GLN A 38 -6.50 17.24 -36.20
N PRO A 39 -7.76 16.76 -36.25
CA PRO A 39 -8.11 15.38 -35.91
C PRO A 39 -7.23 14.36 -36.65
N GLN A 40 -6.62 13.44 -35.90
CA GLN A 40 -5.85 12.34 -36.46
C GLN A 40 -6.68 11.06 -36.37
N GLN A 41 -7.30 10.66 -37.48
CA GLN A 41 -7.97 9.37 -37.55
C GLN A 41 -6.96 8.27 -37.88
N LEU A 42 -6.85 7.29 -36.98
CA LEU A 42 -5.97 6.15 -37.14
C LEU A 42 -6.78 4.87 -37.21
N ASP A 43 -6.72 4.19 -38.36
CA ASP A 43 -7.28 2.85 -38.48
C ASP A 43 -6.43 1.86 -37.70
N TRP A 44 -7.09 1.12 -36.82
CA TRP A 44 -6.51 0.03 -36.07
C TRP A 44 -7.55 -1.05 -35.77
N GLN A 45 -7.08 -2.23 -35.43
CA GLN A 45 -7.90 -3.39 -35.13
C GLN A 45 -7.37 -4.10 -33.88
N PRO A 46 -8.25 -4.73 -33.08
CA PRO A 46 -7.84 -5.52 -31.93
C PRO A 46 -6.79 -6.57 -32.31
N ALA A 47 -5.75 -6.69 -31.49
CA ALA A 47 -4.76 -7.74 -31.63
C ALA A 47 -5.31 -9.08 -31.10
N LYS A 48 -4.63 -10.19 -31.40
CA LYS A 48 -4.85 -11.44 -30.66
C LYS A 48 -4.12 -11.35 -29.31
N GLU A 49 -4.69 -11.96 -28.29
CA GLU A 49 -4.01 -12.12 -27.01
C GLU A 49 -2.71 -12.91 -27.21
N ALA A 50 -1.62 -12.41 -26.62
CA ALA A 50 -0.30 -12.98 -26.70
C ALA A 50 0.32 -13.02 -25.30
N SER A 51 1.34 -13.88 -25.12
CA SER A 51 2.11 -13.88 -23.89
C SER A 51 2.77 -12.52 -23.67
N PRO A 52 2.73 -11.95 -22.45
CA PRO A 52 3.49 -10.74 -22.13
C PRO A 52 4.99 -11.02 -22.02
N VAL A 53 5.44 -12.28 -21.95
CA VAL A 53 6.85 -12.65 -21.84
C VAL A 53 7.55 -12.45 -23.18
N VAL A 54 8.56 -11.58 -23.20
CA VAL A 54 9.34 -11.22 -24.41
C VAL A 54 10.81 -11.63 -24.34
N LEU A 55 11.29 -12.03 -23.16
CA LEU A 55 12.60 -12.64 -22.96
C LEU A 55 12.53 -13.58 -21.76
N GLU A 56 13.18 -14.73 -21.86
CA GLU A 56 13.45 -15.61 -20.74
C GLU A 56 14.84 -16.24 -20.91
N GLN A 57 15.68 -16.12 -19.90
CA GLN A 57 17.03 -16.67 -19.91
C GLN A 57 17.50 -17.07 -18.51
N GLY A 58 18.52 -17.94 -18.43
CA GLY A 58 19.08 -18.41 -17.17
C GLY A 58 18.16 -19.40 -16.43
N GLN A 59 18.58 -19.79 -15.21
CA GLN A 59 17.87 -20.74 -14.34
C GLN A 59 18.12 -20.37 -12.87
N GLY A 60 17.26 -20.83 -11.96
CA GLY A 60 17.39 -20.59 -10.51
C GLY A 60 17.50 -19.10 -10.17
N ASP A 61 18.42 -18.74 -9.28
CA ASP A 61 18.68 -17.35 -8.87
C ASP A 61 19.27 -16.45 -9.98
N LYS A 62 19.62 -17.04 -11.14
CA LYS A 62 20.09 -16.35 -12.35
C LYS A 62 19.05 -16.31 -13.46
N ARG A 63 17.84 -16.83 -13.22
CA ARG A 63 16.73 -16.74 -14.17
C ARG A 63 16.27 -15.28 -14.29
N LEU A 64 16.08 -14.80 -15.52
CA LEU A 64 15.53 -13.48 -15.83
C LEU A 64 14.39 -13.63 -16.81
N VAL A 65 13.24 -13.06 -16.48
CA VAL A 65 12.06 -13.00 -17.34
C VAL A 65 11.73 -11.53 -17.60
N ALA A 66 11.69 -11.11 -18.86
CA ALA A 66 11.21 -9.78 -19.23
C ALA A 66 9.76 -9.86 -19.73
N ARG A 67 8.90 -9.01 -19.17
CA ARG A 67 7.48 -8.92 -19.49
C ARG A 67 7.11 -7.51 -19.95
N LEU A 68 6.26 -7.43 -20.97
CA LEU A 68 5.61 -6.17 -21.33
C LEU A 68 4.72 -5.71 -20.16
N SER A 69 4.89 -4.46 -19.72
CA SER A 69 4.15 -3.83 -18.61
C SER A 69 3.43 -2.56 -19.06
N GLY A 70 2.84 -2.60 -20.25
CA GLY A 70 2.36 -1.41 -20.96
C GLY A 70 3.18 -1.16 -22.23
N ASP A 71 2.88 -0.08 -22.94
CA ASP A 71 3.55 0.28 -24.20
C ASP A 71 4.88 1.01 -24.01
N THR A 72 5.18 1.46 -22.79
CA THR A 72 6.37 2.24 -22.42
C THR A 72 7.18 1.63 -21.27
N HIS A 73 6.80 0.44 -20.81
CA HIS A 73 7.44 -0.18 -19.64
C HIS A 73 7.78 -1.65 -19.89
N LEU A 74 8.94 -2.06 -19.38
CA LEU A 74 9.41 -3.44 -19.36
C LEU A 74 9.60 -3.87 -17.90
N LEU A 75 8.95 -4.95 -17.48
CA LEU A 75 9.14 -5.53 -16.15
C LEU A 75 10.13 -6.69 -16.24
N LEU A 76 11.24 -6.58 -15.53
CA LEU A 76 12.22 -7.65 -15.35
C LEU A 76 11.94 -8.38 -14.05
N GLU A 77 11.76 -9.69 -14.10
CA GLU A 77 11.59 -10.55 -12.93
C GLU A 77 12.79 -11.49 -12.80
N ILE A 78 13.36 -11.57 -11.60
CA ILE A 78 14.56 -12.36 -11.32
C ILE A 78 14.17 -13.54 -10.44
N GLY A 79 14.63 -14.73 -10.82
CA GLY A 79 14.42 -15.97 -10.09
C GLY A 79 12.98 -16.47 -10.07
N ASP A 80 12.70 -17.34 -9.10
CA ASP A 80 11.39 -17.91 -8.83
C ASP A 80 10.53 -16.94 -7.97
N PRO A 81 9.19 -17.10 -7.94
CA PRO A 81 8.31 -16.21 -7.21
C PRO A 81 8.35 -16.43 -5.69
N GLU A 82 9.52 -16.21 -5.09
CA GLU A 82 9.79 -16.39 -3.67
C GLU A 82 10.43 -15.15 -3.03
N LEU A 83 10.35 -15.07 -1.70
CA LEU A 83 11.04 -14.03 -0.92
C LEU A 83 12.48 -14.47 -0.63
N ASP A 84 13.37 -14.13 -1.57
CA ASP A 84 14.81 -14.32 -1.44
C ASP A 84 15.57 -13.01 -1.59
N LEU A 85 16.36 -12.67 -0.57
CA LEU A 85 17.16 -11.45 -0.56
C LEU A 85 18.29 -11.52 -1.59
N VAL A 86 18.80 -12.70 -1.94
CA VAL A 86 19.83 -12.86 -3.00
C VAL A 86 19.32 -12.28 -4.32
N LEU A 87 18.06 -12.55 -4.68
CA LEU A 87 17.43 -12.01 -5.88
C LEU A 87 17.35 -10.48 -5.84
N ARG A 88 17.09 -9.90 -4.66
CA ARG A 88 17.07 -8.44 -4.48
C ARG A 88 18.43 -7.79 -4.67
N PHE A 89 19.50 -8.42 -4.17
CA PHE A 89 20.88 -7.98 -4.41
C PHE A 89 21.19 -7.96 -5.90
N ARG A 90 20.84 -9.03 -6.63
CA ARG A 90 21.02 -9.08 -8.09
C ARG A 90 20.18 -8.03 -8.82
N ALA A 91 18.94 -7.81 -8.40
CA ALA A 91 18.08 -6.75 -8.93
C ALA A 91 18.71 -5.37 -8.74
N HIS A 92 19.35 -5.13 -7.60
CA HIS A 92 20.07 -3.88 -7.36
C HIS A 92 21.30 -3.74 -8.25
N ALA A 93 22.10 -4.78 -8.36
CA ALA A 93 23.30 -4.78 -9.21
C ALA A 93 22.93 -4.50 -10.68
N LEU A 94 21.83 -5.11 -11.16
CA LEU A 94 21.28 -4.83 -12.49
C LEU A 94 20.83 -3.38 -12.62
N MET A 95 20.10 -2.84 -11.63
CA MET A 95 19.69 -1.44 -11.61
C MET A 95 20.90 -0.50 -11.68
N GLN A 96 21.91 -0.68 -10.83
CA GLN A 96 23.12 0.14 -10.81
C GLN A 96 23.89 0.06 -12.13
N ALA A 97 23.98 -1.13 -12.71
CA ALA A 97 24.64 -1.32 -14.01
C ALA A 97 23.90 -0.60 -15.14
N LEU A 98 22.57 -0.64 -15.14
CA LEU A 98 21.73 0.11 -16.10
C LEU A 98 21.88 1.63 -15.91
N GLU A 99 21.87 2.12 -14.67
CA GLU A 99 22.08 3.54 -14.34
C GLU A 99 23.46 4.02 -14.82
N ALA A 100 24.50 3.23 -14.58
CA ALA A 100 25.87 3.56 -14.99
C ALA A 100 26.04 3.65 -16.51
N ARG A 101 25.26 2.90 -17.29
CA ARG A 101 25.26 2.96 -18.76
C ARG A 101 24.55 4.20 -19.31
N ALA A 102 23.62 4.79 -18.54
CA ALA A 102 22.87 6.00 -18.91
C ALA A 102 22.27 5.92 -20.34
N PHE A 103 21.50 4.86 -20.62
CA PHE A 103 20.88 4.64 -21.93
C PHE A 103 20.01 5.83 -22.36
N GLU A 104 20.26 6.34 -23.57
CA GLU A 104 19.33 7.25 -24.22
C GLU A 104 17.98 6.55 -24.43
N GLY A 105 16.90 7.23 -24.03
CA GLY A 105 15.54 6.69 -24.10
C GLY A 105 15.07 5.95 -22.84
N VAL A 106 15.92 5.64 -21.85
CA VAL A 106 15.44 5.21 -20.52
C VAL A 106 15.07 6.44 -19.70
N ILE A 107 13.84 6.46 -19.16
CA ILE A 107 13.31 7.58 -18.36
C ILE A 107 13.62 7.35 -16.88
N ASP A 108 13.21 6.20 -16.34
CA ASP A 108 13.42 5.85 -14.94
C ASP A 108 13.46 4.32 -14.74
N LEU A 109 14.00 3.94 -13.58
CA LEU A 109 14.14 2.56 -13.13
C LEU A 109 13.49 2.43 -11.76
N THR A 110 12.51 1.54 -11.65
CA THR A 110 11.76 1.32 -10.40
C THR A 110 12.01 -0.10 -9.88
N PRO A 111 12.84 -0.26 -8.83
CA PRO A 111 13.11 -1.57 -8.27
C PRO A 111 11.93 -2.08 -7.44
N GLY A 112 11.58 -3.35 -7.63
CA GLY A 112 10.72 -4.11 -6.74
C GLY A 112 11.54 -5.01 -5.81
N ILE A 113 10.90 -6.04 -5.26
CA ILE A 113 11.55 -7.00 -4.35
C ILE A 113 12.48 -7.93 -5.13
N ARG A 114 11.97 -8.60 -6.16
CA ARG A 114 12.71 -9.49 -7.06
C ARG A 114 12.50 -9.09 -8.52
N SER A 115 12.36 -7.79 -8.75
CA SER A 115 12.03 -7.24 -10.05
C SER A 115 12.61 -5.85 -10.24
N LEU A 116 12.72 -5.43 -11.49
CA LEU A 116 13.07 -4.08 -11.89
C LEU A 116 12.17 -3.67 -13.04
N GLN A 117 11.41 -2.60 -12.88
CA GLN A 117 10.66 -2.02 -13.97
C GLN A 117 11.50 -0.94 -14.65
N ILE A 118 11.56 -0.98 -15.97
CA ILE A 118 12.22 0.01 -16.82
C ILE A 118 11.14 0.80 -17.52
N HIS A 119 11.07 2.10 -17.26
CA HIS A 119 10.27 3.05 -18.04
C HIS A 119 11.15 3.64 -19.14
N TYR A 120 10.74 3.49 -20.39
CA TYR A 120 11.53 3.92 -21.55
C TYR A 120 10.66 4.54 -22.64
N GLN A 121 11.30 5.22 -23.58
CA GLN A 121 10.72 5.83 -24.77
C GLN A 121 10.98 4.93 -25.99
N PRO A 122 9.97 4.17 -26.45
CA PRO A 122 10.14 3.23 -27.57
C PRO A 122 10.62 3.87 -28.87
N GLU A 123 10.35 5.16 -29.07
CA GLU A 123 10.81 5.93 -30.23
C GLU A 123 12.31 6.21 -30.21
N ALA A 124 12.92 6.32 -29.03
CA ALA A 124 14.35 6.56 -28.87
C ALA A 124 15.13 5.24 -28.69
N LEU A 125 14.51 4.25 -28.03
CA LEU A 125 15.10 2.95 -27.73
C LEU A 125 14.11 1.84 -28.06
N SER A 126 14.40 1.07 -29.11
CA SER A 126 13.53 -0.05 -29.48
C SER A 126 13.53 -1.15 -28.41
N LEU A 127 12.41 -1.86 -28.26
CA LEU A 127 12.30 -2.98 -27.34
C LEU A 127 13.39 -4.04 -27.60
N ALA A 128 13.68 -4.36 -28.86
CA ALA A 128 14.71 -5.34 -29.20
C ALA A 128 16.09 -4.92 -28.67
N SER A 129 16.48 -3.66 -28.93
CA SER A 129 17.75 -3.10 -28.46
C SER A 129 17.84 -3.01 -26.93
N LEU A 130 16.72 -2.71 -26.26
CA LEU A 130 16.63 -2.74 -24.80
C LEU A 130 16.82 -4.16 -24.26
N LEU A 131 16.14 -5.16 -24.84
CA LEU A 131 16.26 -6.56 -24.43
C LEU A 131 17.68 -7.10 -24.61
N ASP A 132 18.32 -6.83 -25.75
CA ASP A 132 19.70 -7.24 -26.01
C ASP A 132 20.67 -6.63 -24.98
N SER A 133 20.48 -5.34 -24.67
CA SER A 133 21.30 -4.63 -23.68
C SER A 133 21.10 -5.18 -22.26
N VAL A 134 19.85 -5.42 -21.86
CA VAL A 134 19.50 -6.03 -20.57
C VAL A 134 20.08 -7.44 -20.47
N ALA A 135 20.01 -8.23 -21.53
CA ALA A 135 20.52 -9.60 -21.53
C ALA A 135 22.04 -9.64 -21.30
N GLY A 136 22.79 -8.76 -21.98
CA GLY A 136 24.22 -8.62 -21.78
C GLY A 136 24.60 -8.16 -20.38
N ILE A 137 23.94 -7.12 -19.85
CA ILE A 137 24.22 -6.63 -18.49
C ILE A 137 23.87 -7.69 -17.43
N TRP A 138 22.78 -8.43 -17.63
CA TRP A 138 22.39 -9.48 -16.70
C TRP A 138 23.42 -10.61 -16.62
N HIS A 139 24.05 -10.96 -17.75
CA HIS A 139 25.15 -11.91 -17.78
C HIS A 139 26.31 -11.43 -16.88
N ASP A 140 26.75 -10.19 -17.04
CA ASP A 140 27.82 -9.60 -16.21
C ASP A 140 27.46 -9.62 -14.71
N VAL A 141 26.22 -9.28 -14.36
CA VAL A 141 25.72 -9.32 -12.96
C VAL A 141 25.74 -10.75 -12.40
N CYS A 142 25.46 -11.74 -13.23
CA CYS A 142 25.45 -13.16 -12.82
C CYS A 142 26.85 -13.74 -12.59
N GLU A 143 27.89 -13.11 -13.13
CA GLU A 143 29.30 -13.51 -12.97
C GLU A 143 29.97 -12.88 -11.74
N GLN A 144 29.39 -11.82 -11.17
CA GLN A 144 29.93 -11.18 -9.97
C GLN A 144 29.89 -12.13 -8.77
N ALA A 145 31.06 -12.37 -8.17
CA ALA A 145 31.23 -13.27 -7.02
C ALA A 145 30.81 -12.63 -5.68
N SER A 146 30.84 -11.30 -5.58
CA SER A 146 30.49 -10.55 -4.37
C SER A 146 29.61 -9.36 -4.72
N LEU A 147 28.50 -9.21 -4.00
CA LEU A 147 27.62 -8.06 -4.09
C LEU A 147 27.54 -7.42 -2.70
N ASP A 148 28.13 -6.24 -2.59
CA ASP A 148 28.18 -5.45 -1.36
C ASP A 148 27.42 -4.16 -1.59
N VAL A 149 26.57 -3.79 -0.64
CA VAL A 149 25.75 -2.58 -0.73
C VAL A 149 25.93 -1.70 0.51
N PRO A 150 26.07 -0.37 0.35
CA PRO A 150 25.98 0.54 1.48
C PRO A 150 24.64 0.35 2.20
N SER A 151 24.68 0.30 3.52
CA SER A 151 23.50 0.08 4.36
C SER A 151 23.57 1.00 5.57
N ARG A 152 22.42 1.41 6.10
CA ARG A 152 22.32 2.16 7.34
C ARG A 152 21.41 1.42 8.30
N ILE A 153 21.77 1.32 9.57
CA ILE A 153 20.86 0.88 10.62
C ILE A 153 20.15 2.12 11.17
N VAL A 154 18.86 2.23 10.89
CA VAL A 154 18.02 3.37 11.26
C VAL A 154 17.13 2.96 12.43
N TRP A 155 17.38 3.54 13.60
CA TRP A 155 16.61 3.26 14.80
C TRP A 155 15.38 4.17 14.87
N LEU A 156 14.19 3.58 14.78
CA LEU A 156 12.91 4.29 14.77
C LEU A 156 12.14 4.06 16.08
N PRO A 157 11.53 5.10 16.67
CA PRO A 157 10.62 4.94 17.79
C PRO A 157 9.33 4.28 17.31
N LEU A 158 8.81 3.32 18.05
CA LEU A 158 7.54 2.66 17.75
C LEU A 158 6.60 2.74 18.97
N SER A 159 5.46 3.41 18.80
CA SER A 159 4.31 3.30 19.70
C SER A 159 3.62 1.98 19.39
N TRP A 160 3.76 1.00 20.28
CA TRP A 160 3.13 -0.31 20.16
C TRP A 160 1.63 -0.19 20.35
N ASP A 161 0.85 -0.84 19.48
CA ASP A 161 -0.62 -0.83 19.53
C ASP A 161 -1.25 0.58 19.56
N ASP A 162 -0.66 1.50 18.80
CA ASP A 162 -0.98 2.93 18.83
C ASP A 162 -2.48 3.26 18.67
N PRO A 163 -3.03 4.24 19.43
CA PRO A 163 -4.44 4.64 19.35
C PRO A 163 -4.93 5.03 17.94
N ALA A 164 -4.05 5.57 17.09
CA ALA A 164 -4.44 5.91 15.72
C ALA A 164 -4.65 4.66 14.85
N CYS A 165 -3.89 3.59 15.10
CA CYS A 165 -4.10 2.29 14.45
C CYS A 165 -5.40 1.65 14.92
N GLN A 166 -5.69 1.71 16.23
CA GLN A 166 -6.95 1.23 16.80
C GLN A 166 -8.17 1.93 16.19
N LYS A 167 -8.11 3.27 16.06
CA LYS A 167 -9.15 4.03 15.37
C LYS A 167 -9.38 3.57 13.92
N ALA A 168 -8.32 3.21 13.20
CA ALA A 168 -8.44 2.71 11.83
C ALA A 168 -9.07 1.31 11.78
N ILE A 169 -8.81 0.45 12.78
CA ILE A 169 -9.45 -0.87 12.92
C ILE A 169 -10.94 -0.70 13.23
N ASP A 170 -11.29 0.15 14.19
CA ASP A 170 -12.69 0.46 14.54
C ASP A 170 -13.45 0.98 13.32
N LYS A 171 -12.84 1.88 12.55
CA LYS A 171 -13.42 2.40 11.32
C LYS A 171 -13.72 1.33 10.30
N TYR A 172 -12.74 0.46 10.05
CA TYR A 172 -12.91 -0.66 9.16
C TYR A 172 -14.03 -1.60 9.60
N MET A 173 -14.13 -1.89 10.91
CA MET A 173 -15.19 -2.74 11.44
C MET A 173 -16.59 -2.13 11.31
N THR A 174 -16.71 -0.80 11.46
CA THR A 174 -18.00 -0.11 11.34
C THR A 174 -18.47 0.01 9.90
N THR A 175 -17.57 0.35 8.97
CA THR A 175 -17.96 0.83 7.63
C THR A 175 -17.67 -0.14 6.49
N VAL A 176 -16.83 -1.17 6.74
CA VAL A 176 -16.33 -2.05 5.68
C VAL A 176 -16.64 -3.51 5.98
N ARG A 177 -16.07 -4.06 7.06
CA ARG A 177 -16.21 -5.49 7.38
C ARG A 177 -15.97 -5.78 8.86
N ARG A 178 -17.06 -5.90 9.62
CA ARG A 178 -17.02 -6.18 11.06
C ARG A 178 -16.51 -7.58 11.43
N ASP A 179 -16.80 -8.57 10.60
CA ASP A 179 -16.60 -10.00 10.87
C ASP A 179 -15.25 -10.55 10.37
N ALA A 180 -14.35 -9.65 9.96
CA ALA A 180 -13.06 -10.04 9.40
C ALA A 180 -12.21 -10.82 10.42
N PRO A 181 -11.50 -11.90 10.02
CA PRO A 181 -10.71 -12.70 10.95
C PRO A 181 -9.58 -11.97 11.70
N TRP A 182 -9.15 -10.83 11.17
CA TRP A 182 -8.10 -9.99 11.75
C TRP A 182 -8.62 -8.89 12.69
N CYS A 183 -9.93 -8.84 12.89
CA CYS A 183 -10.61 -7.93 13.79
C CYS A 183 -11.14 -8.70 15.03
N PRO A 184 -11.23 -8.06 16.21
CA PRO A 184 -10.96 -6.64 16.49
C PRO A 184 -9.48 -6.31 16.75
N SER A 185 -8.59 -7.30 16.83
CA SER A 185 -7.17 -7.07 17.13
C SER A 185 -6.27 -7.68 16.06
N ASN A 186 -5.54 -6.82 15.34
CA ASN A 186 -4.53 -7.24 14.38
C ASN A 186 -3.37 -7.97 15.07
N LEU A 187 -2.98 -7.55 16.27
CA LEU A 187 -1.93 -8.19 17.06
C LEU A 187 -2.32 -9.62 17.45
N GLU A 188 -3.55 -9.82 17.92
CA GLU A 188 -4.06 -11.15 18.25
C GLU A 188 -4.17 -12.03 17.00
N PHE A 189 -4.53 -11.43 15.86
CA PHE A 189 -4.50 -12.14 14.60
C PHE A 189 -3.08 -12.58 14.20
N ILE A 190 -2.09 -11.68 14.27
CA ILE A 190 -0.68 -11.99 13.99
C ILE A 190 -0.20 -13.13 14.89
N ARG A 191 -0.53 -13.07 16.18
CA ARG A 191 -0.24 -14.14 17.14
C ARG A 191 -0.82 -15.47 16.67
N ARG A 192 -2.13 -15.51 16.40
CA ARG A 192 -2.87 -16.73 16.06
C ARG A 192 -2.43 -17.36 14.74
N ILE A 193 -2.21 -16.57 13.69
CA ILE A 193 -1.82 -17.08 12.37
C ILE A 193 -0.38 -17.61 12.34
N ASN A 194 0.46 -17.17 13.28
CA ASN A 194 1.83 -17.65 13.46
C ASN A 194 1.99 -18.66 14.61
N ASP A 195 0.88 -19.07 15.27
CA ASP A 195 0.85 -19.98 16.42
C ASP A 195 1.78 -19.58 17.58
N LEU A 196 1.83 -18.28 17.87
CA LEU A 196 2.64 -17.74 18.97
C LEU A 196 1.90 -17.87 20.32
N ALA A 197 2.66 -18.08 21.39
CA ALA A 197 2.11 -18.33 22.72
C ALA A 197 1.23 -17.19 23.27
N ASN A 198 1.60 -15.94 22.99
CA ASN A 198 0.91 -14.74 23.45
C ASN A 198 1.33 -13.52 22.59
N ILE A 199 0.68 -12.38 22.82
CA ILE A 199 0.99 -11.12 22.11
C ILE A 199 2.40 -10.62 22.43
N ASP A 200 2.96 -10.93 23.61
CA ASP A 200 4.32 -10.52 23.97
C ASP A 200 5.38 -11.15 23.05
N GLU A 201 5.14 -12.37 22.54
CA GLU A 201 6.03 -12.97 21.54
C GLU A 201 5.96 -12.24 20.18
N VAL A 202 4.80 -11.68 19.83
CA VAL A 202 4.69 -10.78 18.67
C VAL A 202 5.51 -9.52 18.91
N TYR A 203 5.37 -8.92 20.08
CA TYR A 203 6.14 -7.74 20.50
C TYR A 203 7.64 -7.99 20.40
N LYS A 204 8.15 -9.04 21.05
CA LYS A 204 9.58 -9.39 21.04
C LYS A 204 10.09 -9.60 19.62
N THR A 205 9.38 -10.40 18.83
CA THR A 205 9.75 -10.64 17.43
C THR A 205 9.84 -9.33 16.64
N VAL A 206 8.89 -8.41 16.86
CA VAL A 206 8.87 -7.13 16.14
C VAL A 206 10.06 -6.24 16.51
N PHE A 207 10.38 -6.14 17.81
CA PHE A 207 11.44 -5.26 18.31
C PHE A 207 12.85 -5.84 18.16
N ASP A 208 13.00 -7.17 18.18
CA ASP A 208 14.31 -7.82 18.05
C ASP A 208 14.79 -7.87 16.58
N ALA A 209 13.86 -7.81 15.62
CA ALA A 209 14.16 -7.89 14.20
C ALA A 209 14.99 -6.71 13.65
N SER A 210 15.76 -7.00 12.60
CA SER A 210 16.36 -6.01 11.71
C SER A 210 15.69 -6.13 10.33
N TYR A 211 14.92 -5.11 9.94
CA TYR A 211 14.12 -5.14 8.72
C TYR A 211 14.87 -4.49 7.56
N LEU A 212 15.26 -5.28 6.56
CA LEU A 212 15.91 -4.78 5.37
C LEU A 212 14.89 -4.11 4.44
N VAL A 213 15.10 -2.84 4.11
CA VAL A 213 14.31 -2.07 3.16
C VAL A 213 14.62 -2.55 1.73
N MET A 214 13.65 -3.22 1.13
CA MET A 214 13.74 -3.80 -0.21
C MET A 214 13.34 -2.79 -1.28
N GLY A 215 12.34 -1.96 -1.00
CA GLY A 215 11.82 -0.97 -1.93
C GLY A 215 11.20 0.21 -1.19
N LEU A 216 10.87 1.26 -1.92
CA LEU A 216 10.25 2.48 -1.41
C LEU A 216 9.00 2.78 -2.25
N GLY A 217 8.01 3.39 -1.61
CA GLY A 217 6.71 3.70 -2.23
C GLY A 217 5.69 2.57 -2.12
N ASP A 218 5.76 1.72 -1.09
CA ASP A 218 4.76 0.68 -0.76
C ASP A 218 3.98 1.06 0.52
N VAL A 219 2.99 1.96 0.52
CA VAL A 219 2.52 2.75 -0.62
C VAL A 219 2.75 4.25 -0.42
N TYR A 220 3.23 4.91 -1.49
CA TYR A 220 3.51 6.35 -1.59
C TYR A 220 4.65 6.89 -0.71
N LEU A 221 5.11 8.10 -1.06
CA LEU A 221 5.97 8.98 -0.24
C LEU A 221 7.03 8.28 0.61
N GLY A 222 7.89 7.47 -0.01
CA GLY A 222 9.01 6.82 0.69
C GLY A 222 8.63 5.74 1.70
N ALA A 223 7.36 5.28 1.71
CA ALA A 223 6.93 4.14 2.51
C ALA A 223 7.78 2.91 2.16
N PRO A 224 8.50 2.30 3.11
CA PRO A 224 9.33 1.16 2.82
C PRO A 224 8.48 -0.08 2.61
N VAL A 225 8.90 -0.96 1.71
CA VAL A 225 8.64 -2.40 1.85
C VAL A 225 9.90 -3.04 2.43
N ALA A 226 9.79 -3.62 3.61
CA ALA A 226 10.91 -4.21 4.31
C ALA A 226 10.60 -5.64 4.76
N THR A 227 11.62 -6.45 5.04
CA THR A 227 11.43 -7.77 5.64
C THR A 227 12.58 -8.07 6.59
N PRO A 228 12.36 -8.84 7.68
CA PRO A 228 13.45 -9.26 8.54
C PRO A 228 14.57 -9.99 7.80
N LEU A 229 15.82 -9.59 8.09
CA LEU A 229 17.03 -10.27 7.63
C LEU A 229 17.02 -11.73 8.09
N ASP A 230 16.80 -11.97 9.38
CA ASP A 230 16.60 -13.32 9.92
C ASP A 230 15.23 -13.87 9.50
N PRO A 231 15.16 -14.96 8.71
CA PRO A 231 13.89 -15.55 8.32
C PRO A 231 12.99 -15.98 9.49
N ARG A 232 13.57 -16.24 10.67
CA ARG A 232 12.84 -16.62 11.90
C ARG A 232 12.07 -15.46 12.53
N HIS A 233 12.33 -14.22 12.12
CA HIS A 233 11.58 -13.06 12.56
C HIS A 233 10.47 -12.64 11.59
N ARG A 234 10.32 -13.34 10.45
CA ARG A 234 9.31 -13.00 9.43
C ARG A 234 7.94 -13.48 9.88
N LEU A 235 7.23 -12.67 10.66
CA LEU A 235 5.81 -12.90 10.95
C LEU A 235 5.02 -12.84 9.65
N VAL A 236 4.27 -13.91 9.34
CA VAL A 236 3.47 -13.99 8.11
C VAL A 236 2.02 -13.65 8.43
N THR A 237 1.43 -12.77 7.64
CA THR A 237 0.02 -12.38 7.76
C THR A 237 -0.68 -12.36 6.40
N THR A 238 -2.00 -12.24 6.40
CA THR A 238 -2.72 -11.82 5.19
C THR A 238 -2.82 -10.30 5.13
N LYS A 239 -2.98 -9.76 3.92
CA LYS A 239 -3.51 -8.41 3.76
C LYS A 239 -5.01 -8.41 4.08
N TYR A 240 -5.54 -7.26 4.47
CA TYR A 240 -6.96 -6.99 4.62
C TYR A 240 -7.70 -7.32 3.31
N ASN A 241 -8.90 -7.89 3.45
CA ASN A 241 -9.83 -8.15 2.35
C ASN A 241 -11.28 -7.76 2.75
N PRO A 242 -11.83 -6.67 2.17
CA PRO A 242 -11.15 -5.68 1.32
C PRO A 242 -10.17 -4.81 2.13
N ALA A 243 -9.33 -4.03 1.46
CA ALA A 243 -8.38 -3.12 2.14
C ALA A 243 -9.12 -2.01 2.92
N ARG A 244 -8.47 -1.46 3.96
CA ARG A 244 -9.00 -0.28 4.66
C ARG A 244 -9.05 0.92 3.72
N THR A 245 -10.06 1.74 3.92
CA THR A 245 -10.25 3.03 3.27
C THR A 245 -9.36 4.13 3.87
N TRP A 246 -9.07 4.05 5.17
CA TRP A 246 -8.21 4.99 5.90
C TRP A 246 -7.19 4.27 6.80
N THR A 247 -6.02 4.86 6.90
CA THR A 247 -4.88 4.44 7.72
C THR A 247 -4.14 5.72 8.09
N ALA A 248 -3.80 5.86 9.37
CA ALA A 248 -3.06 7.01 9.85
C ALA A 248 -1.64 7.05 9.27
N GLU A 249 -1.12 8.26 9.07
CA GLU A 249 0.23 8.46 8.58
C GLU A 249 1.25 7.82 9.53
N ASN A 250 2.17 7.07 8.95
CA ASN A 250 3.26 6.31 9.58
C ASN A 250 2.79 5.26 10.59
N SER A 251 1.56 4.77 10.45
CA SER A 251 1.23 3.45 10.96
C SER A 251 2.22 2.42 10.40
N VAL A 252 2.54 1.43 11.20
CA VAL A 252 3.43 0.33 10.86
C VAL A 252 2.60 -0.93 10.79
N GLY A 253 2.76 -1.71 9.71
CA GLY A 253 2.02 -2.95 9.57
C GLY A 253 2.75 -4.03 8.81
N ILE A 254 2.26 -5.26 8.96
CA ILE A 254 2.77 -6.49 8.36
C ILE A 254 1.73 -7.05 7.38
N GLY A 255 2.15 -7.36 6.15
CA GLY A 255 1.31 -7.93 5.10
C GLY A 255 2.08 -8.97 4.31
N GLY A 256 1.67 -10.24 4.39
CA GLY A 256 2.57 -11.33 4.00
C GLY A 256 3.73 -11.39 4.99
N ALA A 257 4.95 -11.57 4.49
CA ALA A 257 6.19 -11.51 5.27
C ALA A 257 6.85 -10.11 5.26
N TYR A 258 6.11 -9.08 4.85
CA TYR A 258 6.62 -7.73 4.62
C TYR A 258 6.10 -6.74 5.63
N LEU A 259 6.97 -5.83 6.06
CA LEU A 259 6.66 -4.67 6.87
C LEU A 259 6.55 -3.42 5.98
N CYS A 260 5.58 -2.57 6.29
CA CYS A 260 5.37 -1.26 5.70
C CYS A 260 5.28 -0.18 6.78
N VAL A 261 5.78 1.02 6.47
CA VAL A 261 5.46 2.26 7.21
C VAL A 261 4.72 3.20 6.26
N TYR A 262 3.43 3.48 6.52
CA TYR A 262 2.61 4.29 5.61
C TYR A 262 3.14 5.72 5.51
N GLY A 263 3.56 6.17 4.32
CA GLY A 263 4.21 7.48 4.13
C GLY A 263 3.25 8.67 4.20
N MET A 264 1.95 8.42 4.09
CA MET A 264 0.86 9.41 4.18
C MET A 264 -0.41 8.74 4.72
N GLU A 265 -1.39 9.55 5.11
CA GLU A 265 -2.73 9.04 5.36
C GLU A 265 -3.36 8.52 4.06
N GLY A 266 -4.08 7.40 4.14
CA GLY A 266 -4.72 6.81 2.95
C GLY A 266 -5.17 5.37 3.14
N PRO A 267 -5.57 4.68 2.06
CA PRO A 267 -5.97 3.29 2.13
C PRO A 267 -4.78 2.37 2.46
N GLY A 268 -5.04 1.26 3.15
CA GLY A 268 -4.00 0.35 3.61
C GLY A 268 -4.48 -1.08 3.82
N GLY A 269 -3.61 -2.03 3.50
CA GLY A 269 -3.94 -3.46 3.54
C GLY A 269 -3.20 -4.26 4.61
N TYR A 270 -2.21 -3.69 5.29
CA TYR A 270 -1.32 -4.45 6.18
C TYR A 270 -1.90 -4.49 7.59
N GLN A 271 -1.66 -5.58 8.32
CA GLN A 271 -2.04 -5.75 9.73
C GLN A 271 -1.21 -4.84 10.61
N PHE A 272 -1.83 -4.01 11.44
CA PHE A 272 -1.09 -3.05 12.27
C PHE A 272 -0.31 -3.73 13.41
N VAL A 273 0.86 -3.15 13.70
CA VAL A 273 1.62 -3.43 14.93
C VAL A 273 1.81 -2.19 15.80
N GLY A 274 1.78 -0.99 15.20
CA GLY A 274 2.00 0.25 15.94
C GLY A 274 2.11 1.44 15.00
N ARG A 275 2.70 2.54 15.49
CA ARG A 275 2.94 3.76 14.71
C ARG A 275 4.32 4.32 15.01
N THR A 276 4.94 4.95 14.01
CA THR A 276 6.26 5.57 14.14
C THR A 276 6.23 7.04 13.69
N LEU A 277 7.40 7.65 13.54
CA LEU A 277 7.60 9.02 13.10
C LEU A 277 7.52 9.18 11.58
N GLN A 278 7.70 10.41 11.10
CA GLN A 278 7.54 10.80 9.70
C GLN A 278 8.57 10.16 8.76
N MET A 279 8.11 9.45 7.72
CA MET A 279 8.98 8.88 6.66
C MET A 279 9.31 9.87 5.54
N TRP A 280 8.48 10.89 5.35
CA TRP A 280 8.58 11.86 4.26
C TRP A 280 8.53 13.30 4.75
N ASN A 281 9.54 14.12 4.45
CA ASN A 281 9.57 15.54 4.76
C ASN A 281 9.63 16.37 3.48
N ARG A 282 8.54 17.08 3.17
CA ARG A 282 8.41 17.86 1.93
C ARG A 282 9.11 19.22 2.00
N TYR A 283 9.11 19.86 3.17
CA TYR A 283 9.36 21.29 3.27
C TYR A 283 10.64 21.64 4.04
N HIS A 284 11.00 20.83 5.04
CA HIS A 284 12.15 21.12 5.88
C HIS A 284 13.34 20.25 5.50
N ALA A 285 14.51 20.89 5.38
CA ALA A 285 15.78 20.18 5.32
C ALA A 285 16.15 19.75 6.74
N VAL A 286 16.01 18.46 7.02
CA VAL A 286 16.42 17.83 8.28
C VAL A 286 17.59 16.89 7.98
N ASP A 287 18.66 16.96 8.77
CA ASP A 287 19.92 16.28 8.50
C ASP A 287 19.76 14.76 8.35
N ASP A 288 18.91 14.13 9.17
CA ASP A 288 18.62 12.69 9.13
C ASP A 288 18.08 12.21 7.76
N PHE A 289 17.45 13.10 7.00
CA PHE A 289 16.95 12.79 5.66
C PHE A 289 18.04 12.84 4.58
N GLY A 290 19.23 13.34 4.88
CA GLY A 290 20.38 13.37 3.97
C GLY A 290 20.10 14.10 2.65
N GLY A 291 19.39 15.23 2.72
CA GLY A 291 19.06 16.07 1.55
C GLY A 291 18.00 15.49 0.61
N LYS A 292 17.26 14.43 1.00
CA LYS A 292 16.12 13.89 0.25
C LYS A 292 14.82 14.12 1.02
N PRO A 293 13.66 14.12 0.35
CA PRO A 293 12.39 14.21 1.06
C PRO A 293 11.94 12.88 1.69
N TRP A 294 12.56 11.74 1.36
CA TRP A 294 12.29 10.44 1.99
C TRP A 294 13.40 10.05 2.96
N LEU A 295 13.06 9.46 4.11
CA LEU A 295 14.02 9.14 5.18
C LEU A 295 14.89 7.93 4.84
N LEU A 296 14.27 6.85 4.39
CA LEU A 296 14.91 5.54 4.19
C LEU A 296 15.55 5.40 2.79
N ARG A 297 16.45 4.43 2.62
CA ARG A 297 17.09 4.08 1.34
C ARG A 297 16.95 2.58 1.10
N PHE A 298 17.17 2.14 -0.13
CA PHE A 298 17.32 0.72 -0.39
C PHE A 298 18.45 0.16 0.46
N PHE A 299 18.22 -1.01 1.03
CA PHE A 299 19.13 -1.71 1.95
C PHE A 299 19.38 -1.04 3.29
N ASP A 300 18.65 0.02 3.65
CA ASP A 300 18.58 0.39 5.06
C ASP A 300 17.99 -0.75 5.90
N GLN A 301 18.41 -0.82 7.16
CA GLN A 301 17.93 -1.75 8.15
C GLN A 301 17.16 -0.97 9.20
N ILE A 302 15.85 -1.16 9.25
CA ILE A 302 15.01 -0.56 10.29
C ILE A 302 15.18 -1.41 11.56
N ARG A 303 15.42 -0.74 12.69
CA ARG A 303 15.26 -1.33 14.02
C ARG A 303 14.33 -0.45 14.84
N PHE A 304 13.43 -1.07 15.58
CA PHE A 304 12.50 -0.33 16.44
C PHE A 304 12.99 -0.29 17.88
N TYR A 305 12.65 0.78 18.58
CA TYR A 305 12.69 0.82 20.05
C TYR A 305 11.35 1.36 20.57
N PRO A 306 10.87 0.86 21.72
CA PRO A 306 9.54 1.20 22.19
C PRO A 306 9.50 2.63 22.75
N VAL A 307 8.39 3.32 22.48
CA VAL A 307 8.00 4.60 23.10
C VAL A 307 6.51 4.57 23.43
N SER A 308 6.05 5.42 24.34
CA SER A 308 4.61 5.59 24.59
C SER A 308 3.92 6.35 23.44
N ALA A 309 2.59 6.29 23.39
CA ALA A 309 1.81 7.08 22.42
C ALA A 309 1.98 8.60 22.64
N GLU A 310 2.05 9.04 23.90
CA GLU A 310 2.28 10.43 24.29
C GLU A 310 3.69 10.91 23.90
N GLU A 311 4.69 10.06 24.11
CA GLU A 311 6.06 10.33 23.67
C GLU A 311 6.12 10.44 22.15
N LEU A 312 5.46 9.52 21.43
CA LEU A 312 5.43 9.55 19.97
C LEU A 312 4.78 10.84 19.42
N ILE A 313 3.73 11.36 20.05
CA ILE A 313 3.13 12.65 19.68
C ILE A 313 4.18 13.78 19.73
N THR A 314 4.98 13.80 20.78
CA THR A 314 6.06 14.79 20.95
C THR A 314 7.13 14.61 19.88
N ILE A 315 7.58 13.38 19.65
CA ILE A 315 8.58 13.06 18.62
C ILE A 315 8.08 13.48 17.22
N ARG A 316 6.83 13.16 16.89
CA ARG A 316 6.23 13.49 15.58
C ARG A 316 6.09 15.00 15.35
N ARG A 317 5.93 15.79 16.41
CA ARG A 317 5.96 17.26 16.33
C ARG A 317 7.38 17.78 16.08
N ASP A 318 8.40 17.17 16.69
CA ASP A 318 9.74 17.72 16.76
C ASP A 318 10.68 17.24 15.65
N PHE A 319 10.56 15.98 15.22
CA PHE A 319 11.38 15.37 14.19
C PHE A 319 11.33 16.11 12.83
N PRO A 320 10.15 16.48 12.28
CA PRO A 320 10.07 17.18 10.99
C PRO A 320 10.77 18.55 10.98
N LEU A 321 11.00 19.10 12.18
CA LEU A 321 11.65 20.40 12.40
C LEU A 321 13.13 20.27 12.78
N GLY A 322 13.69 19.06 12.75
CA GLY A 322 15.08 18.79 13.13
C GLY A 322 15.36 18.89 14.63
N ARG A 323 14.31 18.82 15.47
CA ARG A 323 14.44 18.92 16.95
C ARG A 323 14.47 17.56 17.65
N TYR A 324 14.60 16.48 16.88
CA TYR A 324 14.71 15.11 17.37
C TYR A 324 15.70 14.35 16.48
N PRO A 325 16.98 14.18 16.87
CA PRO A 325 17.95 13.47 16.03
C PRO A 325 17.71 11.96 16.08
N LEU A 326 17.88 11.28 14.94
CA LEU A 326 17.84 9.81 14.89
C LEU A 326 19.21 9.20 15.11
N ARG A 327 19.23 8.01 15.73
CA ARG A 327 20.40 7.15 15.72
C ARG A 327 20.46 6.41 14.38
N ILE A 328 21.44 6.80 13.55
CA ILE A 328 21.72 6.18 12.25
C ILE A 328 23.17 5.69 12.24
N GLU A 329 23.35 4.38 12.08
CA GLU A 329 24.68 3.76 12.01
C GLU A 329 24.98 3.35 10.56
N HIS A 330 26.12 3.78 10.04
CA HIS A 330 26.54 3.42 8.69
C HIS A 330 27.27 2.07 8.70
N THR A 331 26.92 1.19 7.78
CA THR A 331 27.48 -0.15 7.64
C THR A 331 27.52 -0.57 6.16
N THR A 332 27.93 -1.81 5.90
CA THR A 332 27.89 -2.43 4.57
C THR A 332 27.24 -3.79 4.71
N LEU A 333 26.22 -4.06 3.90
CA LEU A 333 25.59 -5.36 3.86
C LEU A 333 26.23 -6.16 2.73
N LYS A 334 26.83 -7.30 3.08
CA LYS A 334 27.52 -8.17 2.12
C LYS A 334 26.70 -9.41 1.86
N LEU A 335 26.47 -9.72 0.59
CA LEU A 335 25.71 -10.88 0.18
C LEU A 335 26.34 -12.19 0.70
N ALA A 336 27.66 -12.30 0.64
CA ALA A 336 28.37 -13.51 1.08
C ALA A 336 28.20 -13.78 2.59
N GLU A 337 28.25 -12.74 3.42
CA GLU A 337 28.04 -12.88 4.87
C GLU A 337 26.60 -13.30 5.18
N TYR A 338 25.61 -12.75 4.46
CA TYR A 338 24.22 -13.15 4.59
C TYR A 338 23.97 -14.60 4.13
N GLN A 339 24.58 -15.02 3.02
CA GLN A 339 24.49 -16.41 2.54
C GLN A 339 25.11 -17.39 3.52
N GLN A 340 26.26 -17.04 4.12
CA GLN A 340 26.88 -17.84 5.16
C GLN A 340 25.97 -17.97 6.39
N PHE A 341 25.37 -16.87 6.85
CA PHE A 341 24.38 -16.89 7.93
C PHE A 341 23.19 -17.82 7.63
N LEU A 342 22.64 -17.77 6.41
CA LEU A 342 21.55 -18.68 6.01
C LEU A 342 21.98 -20.15 6.04
N ALA A 343 23.22 -20.45 5.63
CA ALA A 343 23.76 -21.81 5.65
C ALA A 343 23.98 -22.31 7.09
N ASP A 344 24.53 -21.46 7.96
CA ASP A 344 24.82 -21.80 9.36
C ASP A 344 23.53 -22.04 10.16
N GLU A 345 22.48 -21.26 9.89
CA GLU A 345 21.20 -21.32 10.60
C GLU A 345 20.12 -22.13 9.86
N ALA A 346 20.49 -22.85 8.78
CA ALA A 346 19.55 -23.49 7.85
C ALA A 346 18.51 -24.38 8.56
N GLN A 347 18.97 -25.23 9.48
CA GLN A 347 18.11 -26.15 10.23
C GLN A 347 17.06 -25.40 11.08
N GLY A 348 17.47 -24.31 11.75
CA GLY A 348 16.57 -23.50 12.58
C GLY A 348 15.57 -22.72 11.73
N ILE A 349 16.02 -22.18 10.59
CA ILE A 349 15.17 -21.47 9.63
C ILE A 349 14.12 -22.41 9.03
N GLU A 350 14.52 -23.62 8.62
CA GLU A 350 13.61 -24.62 8.06
C GLU A 350 12.56 -25.07 9.08
N ALA A 351 12.98 -25.36 10.32
CA ALA A 351 12.06 -25.74 11.39
C ALA A 351 11.03 -24.64 11.67
N PHE A 352 11.48 -23.38 11.74
CA PHE A 352 10.60 -22.23 11.93
C PHE A 352 9.60 -22.07 10.78
N ARG A 353 10.06 -22.14 9.53
CA ARG A 353 9.20 -22.03 8.34
C ARG A 353 8.16 -23.15 8.28
N ALA A 354 8.56 -24.38 8.60
CA ALA A 354 7.65 -25.52 8.61
C ALA A 354 6.54 -25.34 9.66
N HIS A 355 6.90 -24.90 10.87
CA HIS A 355 5.93 -24.60 11.93
C HIS A 355 4.97 -23.48 11.53
N GLN A 356 5.51 -22.36 11.04
CA GLN A 356 4.71 -21.21 10.60
C GLN A 356 3.75 -21.57 9.46
N GLN A 357 4.19 -22.37 8.47
CA GLN A 357 3.33 -22.80 7.36
C GLN A 357 2.18 -23.69 7.87
N GLY A 358 2.45 -24.57 8.83
CA GLY A 358 1.43 -25.36 9.50
C GLY A 358 0.41 -24.48 10.23
N ALA A 359 0.87 -23.49 11.00
CA ALA A 359 0.04 -22.52 11.70
C ALA A 359 -0.86 -21.73 10.75
N PHE A 360 -0.29 -21.22 9.66
CA PHE A 360 -1.02 -20.47 8.63
C PHE A 360 -2.11 -21.32 7.97
N ASN A 361 -1.81 -22.57 7.63
CA ASN A 361 -2.77 -23.48 7.02
C ASN A 361 -3.93 -23.80 7.98
N ALA A 362 -3.63 -24.11 9.24
CA ALA A 362 -4.63 -24.39 10.27
C ALA A 362 -5.54 -23.17 10.52
N GLU A 363 -4.98 -21.96 10.50
CA GLU A 363 -5.75 -20.73 10.63
C GLU A 363 -6.69 -20.50 9.43
N ARG A 364 -6.20 -20.72 8.21
CA ARG A 364 -7.01 -20.61 7.00
C ARG A 364 -8.17 -21.63 6.99
N GLU A 365 -7.93 -22.86 7.45
CA GLU A 365 -8.98 -23.88 7.59
C GLU A 365 -10.07 -23.46 8.58
N ARG A 366 -9.70 -22.84 9.70
CA ARG A 366 -10.69 -22.28 10.65
C ARG A 366 -11.58 -21.22 10.01
N TRP A 367 -11.03 -20.37 9.14
CA TRP A 367 -11.83 -19.37 8.43
C TRP A 367 -12.83 -19.99 7.47
N ILE A 368 -12.42 -21.05 6.76
CA ILE A 368 -13.31 -21.80 5.86
C ILE A 368 -14.45 -22.42 6.67
N ALA A 369 -14.12 -23.08 7.79
CA ALA A 369 -15.11 -23.70 8.67
C ALA A 369 -16.11 -22.69 9.26
N ASN A 370 -15.66 -21.46 9.54
CA ASN A 370 -16.50 -20.40 10.10
C ASN A 370 -17.18 -19.50 9.04
N GLY A 371 -17.03 -19.81 7.74
CA GLY A 371 -17.62 -19.02 6.66
C GLY A 371 -16.97 -17.64 6.42
N GLN A 372 -15.81 -17.36 7.01
CA GLN A 372 -15.10 -16.07 6.91
C GLN A 372 -14.14 -16.00 5.70
N ALA A 373 -13.94 -17.11 5.00
CA ALA A 373 -13.00 -17.23 3.87
C ALA A 373 -13.43 -16.43 2.63
N HIS A 374 -14.73 -16.27 2.42
CA HIS A 374 -15.28 -15.46 1.34
C HIS A 374 -15.96 -14.23 1.92
N PHE A 375 -15.65 -13.07 1.36
CA PHE A 375 -16.37 -11.84 1.61
C PHE A 375 -17.05 -11.45 0.32
N ASP A 376 -18.36 -11.58 0.28
CA ASP A 376 -19.17 -10.93 -0.73
C ASP A 376 -19.46 -9.54 -0.19
N SER A 377 -18.93 -8.50 -0.84
CA SER A 377 -19.43 -7.16 -0.63
C SER A 377 -20.87 -7.17 -1.16
N SER A 378 -21.83 -7.49 -0.31
CA SER A 378 -23.19 -7.06 -0.57
C SER A 378 -23.12 -5.55 -0.46
N ASP A 379 -22.84 -4.89 -1.58
CA ASP A 379 -23.39 -3.58 -1.89
C ASP A 379 -24.90 -3.79 -1.84
N VAL A 380 -25.44 -3.89 -0.63
CA VAL A 380 -26.86 -3.68 -0.39
C VAL A 380 -27.00 -2.21 -0.70
N LEU A 381 -27.18 -1.92 -1.99
CA LEU A 381 -27.67 -0.64 -2.45
C LEU A 381 -28.83 -0.33 -1.52
N ALA A 382 -28.71 0.77 -0.77
CA ALA A 382 -29.80 1.22 0.08
C ALA A 382 -31.09 1.12 -0.74
N GLU A 383 -32.08 0.36 -0.25
CA GLU A 383 -33.32 0.16 -0.98
C GLU A 383 -33.85 1.52 -1.43
N GLU A 384 -34.38 1.59 -2.66
CA GLU A 384 -35.11 2.77 -3.14
C GLU A 384 -36.42 2.90 -2.36
N GLY A 385 -36.33 3.26 -1.07
CA GLY A 385 -37.44 3.69 -0.25
C GLY A 385 -37.66 5.19 -0.41
N GLU A 386 -38.92 5.60 -0.49
CA GLU A 386 -39.29 7.01 -0.36
C GLU A 386 -38.96 7.49 1.06
N ASP A 387 -38.23 8.61 1.16
CA ASP A 387 -37.96 9.23 2.45
C ASP A 387 -39.27 9.72 3.07
N ALA A 388 -39.46 9.45 4.37
CA ALA A 388 -40.67 9.89 5.07
C ALA A 388 -40.82 11.42 4.96
N PRO A 389 -42.02 11.94 4.62
CA PRO A 389 -42.24 13.35 4.37
C PRO A 389 -41.91 14.19 5.60
N LEU A 390 -41.32 15.36 5.38
CA LEU A 390 -41.01 16.34 6.43
C LEU A 390 -42.28 17.07 6.88
N GLN A 391 -42.39 17.34 8.18
CA GLN A 391 -43.47 18.14 8.74
C GLN A 391 -43.21 19.64 8.51
N PRO A 392 -44.24 20.51 8.52
CA PRO A 392 -44.05 21.95 8.44
C PRO A 392 -43.08 22.46 9.53
N GLY A 393 -42.08 23.25 9.13
CA GLY A 393 -41.05 23.76 10.05
C GLY A 393 -39.81 22.87 10.17
N GLN A 394 -39.83 21.67 9.58
CA GLN A 394 -38.67 20.80 9.49
C GLN A 394 -37.85 21.04 8.21
N ALA A 395 -36.54 20.82 8.31
CA ALA A 395 -35.59 20.84 7.21
C ALA A 395 -34.76 19.54 7.20
N GLY A 396 -34.70 18.87 6.06
CA GLY A 396 -33.90 17.67 5.87
C GLY A 396 -32.44 18.03 5.55
N ILE A 397 -31.52 17.19 6.03
CA ILE A 397 -30.12 17.19 5.63
C ILE A 397 -29.91 15.93 4.79
N ASP A 398 -29.66 16.13 3.50
CA ASP A 398 -29.56 15.05 2.53
C ASP A 398 -28.10 14.71 2.22
N SER A 399 -27.84 13.45 1.93
CA SER A 399 -26.52 13.04 1.45
C SER A 399 -26.30 13.47 0.00
N PRO A 400 -25.23 14.20 -0.35
CA PRO A 400 -24.95 14.58 -1.73
C PRO A 400 -24.37 13.42 -2.57
N ILE A 401 -23.97 12.30 -1.95
CA ILE A 401 -23.29 11.18 -2.59
C ILE A 401 -23.68 9.84 -1.96
N SER A 402 -23.54 8.74 -2.68
CA SER A 402 -23.70 7.40 -2.10
C SER A 402 -22.48 7.00 -1.28
N GLY A 403 -22.66 6.33 -0.14
CA GLY A 403 -21.58 5.90 0.76
C GLY A 403 -22.07 5.12 1.97
N ASN A 404 -21.19 4.87 2.94
CA ASN A 404 -21.54 4.23 4.22
C ASN A 404 -21.43 5.23 5.37
N LEU A 405 -22.33 5.17 6.35
CA LEU A 405 -22.29 6.06 7.51
C LEU A 405 -21.16 5.65 8.46
N TRP A 406 -20.25 6.57 8.74
CA TRP A 406 -19.16 6.35 9.67
C TRP A 406 -19.56 6.74 11.10
N GLN A 407 -20.03 7.97 11.29
CA GLN A 407 -20.33 8.51 12.62
C GLN A 407 -21.63 9.31 12.61
N VAL A 408 -22.32 9.27 13.75
CA VAL A 408 -23.41 10.18 14.11
C VAL A 408 -22.93 10.98 15.31
N ASN A 409 -22.86 12.31 15.17
CA ASN A 409 -22.33 13.21 16.19
C ASN A 409 -23.43 13.92 16.99
N VAL A 410 -24.70 13.63 16.69
CA VAL A 410 -25.86 14.31 17.27
C VAL A 410 -26.96 13.33 17.67
N GLU A 411 -27.75 13.73 18.66
CA GLU A 411 -28.92 12.98 19.14
C GLU A 411 -30.21 13.79 18.94
N PRO A 412 -31.38 13.14 18.77
CA PRO A 412 -32.66 13.83 18.78
C PRO A 412 -32.85 14.67 20.05
N GLY A 413 -33.31 15.91 19.88
CA GLY A 413 -33.46 16.91 20.94
C GLY A 413 -32.22 17.81 21.16
N GLN A 414 -31.10 17.50 20.51
CA GLN A 414 -29.88 18.32 20.63
C GLN A 414 -29.99 19.62 19.82
N PRO A 415 -29.70 20.79 20.42
CA PRO A 415 -29.55 22.04 19.67
C PRO A 415 -28.24 22.04 18.87
N VAL A 416 -28.30 22.53 17.64
CA VAL A 416 -27.17 22.64 16.71
C VAL A 416 -27.15 24.03 16.07
N ARG A 417 -25.96 24.49 15.70
CA ARG A 417 -25.75 25.72 14.93
C ARG A 417 -25.44 25.41 13.48
N GLU A 418 -25.74 26.35 12.59
CA GLU A 418 -25.29 26.28 11.20
C GLU A 418 -23.79 25.99 11.13
N GLY A 419 -23.43 24.98 10.33
CA GLY A 419 -22.06 24.50 10.18
C GLY A 419 -21.62 23.40 11.15
N ASP A 420 -22.40 23.08 12.20
CA ASP A 420 -22.09 21.96 13.08
C ASP A 420 -22.10 20.63 12.32
N VAL A 421 -21.12 19.76 12.57
CA VAL A 421 -21.04 18.43 11.94
C VAL A 421 -22.06 17.49 12.56
N LEU A 422 -23.06 17.08 11.79
CA LEU A 422 -24.16 16.23 12.25
C LEU A 422 -23.81 14.74 12.13
N VAL A 423 -23.39 14.34 10.94
CA VAL A 423 -22.96 12.98 10.63
C VAL A 423 -21.76 13.00 9.70
N VAL A 424 -21.01 11.90 9.66
CA VAL A 424 -19.88 11.72 8.74
C VAL A 424 -20.12 10.49 7.88
N LEU A 425 -20.12 10.68 6.57
CA LEU A 425 -20.19 9.60 5.58
C LEU A 425 -18.79 9.20 5.14
N GLU A 426 -18.65 7.96 4.71
CA GLU A 426 -17.50 7.48 3.94
C GLU A 426 -17.94 7.15 2.51
N SER A 427 -17.37 7.84 1.54
CA SER A 427 -17.58 7.56 0.12
C SER A 427 -16.29 7.77 -0.66
N MET A 428 -16.03 6.91 -1.63
CA MET A 428 -14.82 6.99 -2.47
C MET A 428 -13.52 7.13 -1.66
N LYS A 429 -13.46 6.48 -0.49
CA LYS A 429 -12.33 6.53 0.47
C LYS A 429 -12.09 7.91 1.10
N MET A 430 -13.09 8.79 1.09
CA MET A 430 -13.08 10.09 1.73
C MET A 430 -14.14 10.18 2.81
N GLU A 431 -13.83 10.94 3.87
CA GLU A 431 -14.81 11.37 4.86
C GLU A 431 -15.54 12.61 4.36
N ILE A 432 -16.87 12.58 4.44
CA ILE A 432 -17.74 13.65 3.96
C ILE A 432 -18.63 14.05 5.13
N PRO A 433 -18.27 15.13 5.86
CA PRO A 433 -19.10 15.64 6.93
C PRO A 433 -20.37 16.27 6.35
N LEU A 434 -21.53 15.90 6.88
CA LEU A 434 -22.78 16.58 6.62
C LEU A 434 -23.06 17.58 7.73
N LEU A 435 -23.16 18.84 7.34
CA LEU A 435 -23.25 19.97 8.25
C LEU A 435 -24.70 20.39 8.44
N ALA A 436 -25.01 20.97 9.59
CA ALA A 436 -26.27 21.66 9.81
C ALA A 436 -26.39 22.85 8.84
N SER A 437 -27.48 22.90 8.08
CA SER A 437 -27.75 23.97 7.11
C SER A 437 -28.28 25.25 7.77
N GLN A 438 -28.61 25.20 9.05
CA GLN A 438 -29.20 26.28 9.83
C GLN A 438 -29.11 25.95 11.33
N ASP A 439 -29.29 26.98 12.16
CA ASP A 439 -29.57 26.80 13.59
C ASP A 439 -30.89 26.04 13.79
N GLY A 440 -30.93 25.13 14.76
CA GLY A 440 -32.12 24.33 15.02
C GLY A 440 -31.95 23.32 16.13
N VAL A 441 -32.99 22.49 16.30
CA VAL A 441 -32.95 21.31 17.17
C VAL A 441 -33.04 20.07 16.28
N VAL A 442 -32.22 19.06 16.55
CA VAL A 442 -32.26 17.79 15.83
C VAL A 442 -33.58 17.09 16.16
N SER A 443 -34.48 16.99 15.18
CA SER A 443 -35.77 16.33 15.33
C SER A 443 -35.62 14.81 15.20
N GLN A 444 -34.87 14.37 14.18
CA GLN A 444 -34.68 12.96 13.88
C GLN A 444 -33.28 12.70 13.34
N VAL A 445 -32.71 11.54 13.70
CA VAL A 445 -31.57 10.94 13.01
C VAL A 445 -32.08 9.67 12.35
N ARG A 446 -32.01 9.59 11.01
CA ARG A 446 -32.64 8.53 10.21
C ARG A 446 -31.69 7.40 9.81
N VAL A 447 -30.44 7.48 10.28
CA VAL A 447 -29.36 6.57 9.92
C VAL A 447 -28.55 6.18 11.16
N GLN A 448 -27.83 5.06 11.09
CA GLN A 448 -26.95 4.59 12.16
C GLN A 448 -25.58 4.20 11.59
N PRO A 449 -24.50 4.23 12.39
CA PRO A 449 -23.17 3.85 11.93
C PRO A 449 -23.17 2.46 11.25
N GLY A 450 -22.52 2.37 10.09
CA GLY A 450 -22.50 1.17 9.23
C GLY A 450 -23.64 1.08 8.21
N SER A 451 -24.67 1.94 8.28
CA SER A 451 -25.72 1.98 7.25
C SER A 451 -25.19 2.44 5.89
N SER A 452 -25.64 1.80 4.80
CA SER A 452 -25.47 2.34 3.46
C SER A 452 -26.43 3.50 3.22
N VAL A 453 -25.97 4.54 2.52
CA VAL A 453 -26.69 5.78 2.22
C VAL A 453 -26.61 6.04 0.72
N ARG A 454 -27.74 6.34 0.07
CA ARG A 454 -27.79 6.74 -1.34
C ARG A 454 -27.67 8.27 -1.50
N ALA A 455 -27.22 8.71 -2.67
CA ALA A 455 -27.29 10.12 -3.03
C ALA A 455 -28.75 10.62 -2.98
N GLY A 456 -28.97 11.76 -2.35
CA GLY A 456 -30.27 12.40 -2.11
C GLY A 456 -31.07 11.86 -0.92
N GLN A 457 -30.55 10.88 -0.15
CA GLN A 457 -31.25 10.36 1.03
C GLN A 457 -31.16 11.32 2.21
N CYS A 458 -32.30 11.62 2.85
CA CYS A 458 -32.36 12.43 4.06
C CYS A 458 -31.82 11.66 5.29
N VAL A 459 -30.72 12.14 5.87
CA VAL A 459 -30.04 11.47 7.00
C VAL A 459 -30.38 12.06 8.37
N VAL A 460 -30.63 13.37 8.44
CA VAL A 460 -30.98 14.09 9.68
C VAL A 460 -32.09 15.08 9.37
N VAL A 461 -33.01 15.27 10.31
CA VAL A 461 -34.07 16.28 10.22
C VAL A 461 -33.86 17.29 11.33
N LEU A 462 -33.77 18.57 10.96
CA LEU A 462 -33.72 19.70 11.87
C LEU A 462 -35.10 20.36 11.99
N GLU A 463 -35.43 20.83 13.17
CA GLU A 463 -36.59 21.69 13.42
C GLU A 463 -36.08 23.11 13.73
N LYS A 464 -36.64 24.12 13.04
CA LYS A 464 -36.23 25.51 13.28
C LYS A 464 -36.56 25.91 14.71
N THR A 465 -35.57 26.44 15.43
CA THR A 465 -35.82 27.24 16.61
C THR A 465 -36.42 28.57 16.15
N ALA A 466 -37.59 28.93 16.70
CA ALA A 466 -38.33 30.14 16.35
C ALA A 466 -37.55 31.44 16.63
#